data_AF-A0A9E3BPK6-F1
#
_entry.id   AF-A0A9E3BPK6-F1
#
_cell.length_a   1.000
_cell.length_b   1.000
_cell.length_c   1.000
_cell.angle_alpha   90.00
_cell.angle_beta   90.00
_cell.angle_gamma   90.00
#
_symmetry.space_group_name_H-M   'P 1'
#
loop_
_entity.id
_entity.type
_entity.pdbx_description
1 polymer ?
#
loop_
_entity_poly.entity_id
_entity_poly.type
_entity_poly.pdbx_seq_one_letter_code
_entity_poly.pdbx_strand_id
1 'polypeptide(L)'
;MTATPWPWFAVAGLGVYHGLNPAMGWLFAVAIGLHRQSRTAVLGSLVPIALGHALAIGLAAVVVVTAGFVIDPALVRAATGIGLIGWALYGLRFGS
;
A
#
# COMPACT_ATOMS: atom_id res chain seq x y z
N MET A 1 13.95 -26.28 -9.12
CA MET A 1 13.96 -24.82 -8.92
C MET A 1 13.95 -24.57 -7.43
N THR A 2 15.07 -24.18 -6.83
CA THR A 2 15.10 -23.80 -5.40
C THR A 2 14.50 -22.41 -5.27
N ALA A 3 13.39 -22.29 -4.55
CA ALA A 3 12.81 -20.98 -4.27
C ALA A 3 13.73 -20.24 -3.30
N THR A 4 14.31 -19.11 -3.72
CA THR A 4 15.03 -18.22 -2.81
C THR A 4 14.02 -17.59 -1.84
N PRO A 5 14.22 -17.65 -0.51
CA PRO A 5 13.25 -17.13 0.46
C PRO A 5 13.23 -15.60 0.54
N TRP A 6 14.23 -14.93 -0.04
CA TRP A 6 14.43 -13.49 0.03
C TRP A 6 13.22 -12.63 -0.35
N PRO A 7 12.46 -12.91 -1.43
CA PRO A 7 11.28 -12.12 -1.77
C PRO A 7 10.22 -12.14 -0.67
N TRP A 8 10.06 -13.27 0.02
CA TRP A 8 9.10 -13.40 1.12
C TRP A 8 9.53 -12.61 2.35
N PHE A 9 10.83 -12.58 2.65
CA PHE A 9 11.36 -11.70 3.70
C PHE A 9 11.18 -10.22 3.35
N ALA A 10 11.36 -9.84 2.08
CA ALA A 10 11.12 -8.47 1.64
C ALA A 10 9.63 -8.09 1.78
N VAL A 11 8.70 -8.96 1.38
CA VAL A 11 7.26 -8.74 1.55
C VAL A 11 6.89 -8.65 3.04
N ALA A 12 7.40 -9.56 3.87
CA ALA A 12 7.16 -9.53 5.31
C ALA A 12 7.71 -8.25 5.96
N GLY A 13 8.95 -7.86 5.62
CA GLY A 13 9.57 -6.63 6.10
C GLY A 13 8.81 -5.38 5.67
N LEU A 14 8.33 -5.33 4.43
CA LEU A 14 7.50 -4.24 3.93
C LEU A 14 6.18 -4.17 4.70
N GLY A 15 5.54 -5.32 4.96
CA GLY A 15 4.33 -5.41 5.78
C GLY A 15 4.54 -4.92 7.21
N VAL A 16 5.66 -5.29 7.85
CA VAL A 16 6.02 -4.78 9.19
C VAL A 16 6.24 -3.26 9.15
N TYR A 17 7.01 -2.76 8.18
CA TYR A 17 7.24 -1.32 8.02
C TYR A 17 5.93 -0.55 7.82
N HIS A 18 5.03 -1.06 6.99
CA HIS A 18 3.73 -0.43 6.73
C HIS A 18 2.83 -0.48 7.98
N GLY A 19 2.75 -1.64 8.64
CA GLY A 19 1.87 -1.85 9.78
C GLY A 19 2.30 -1.08 11.03
N LEU A 20 3.60 -0.91 11.25
CA LEU A 20 4.14 -0.13 12.37
C LEU A 20 4.13 1.38 12.11
N ASN A 21 3.98 1.83 10.86
CA ASN A 21 3.94 3.25 10.55
C ASN A 21 2.60 3.88 10.97
N PRO A 22 2.59 4.79 11.96
CA PRO A 22 1.35 5.39 12.45
C PRO A 22 0.63 6.25 11.40
N ALA A 23 1.34 6.76 10.38
CA ALA A 23 0.75 7.60 9.34
C ALA A 23 -0.19 6.86 8.37
N MET A 24 -0.17 5.53 8.35
CA MET A 24 -0.82 4.75 7.28
C MET A 24 -2.24 4.27 7.64
N GLY A 25 -2.53 4.03 8.92
CA GLY A 25 -3.84 3.54 9.36
C GLY A 25 -4.19 3.78 10.83
N TRP A 26 -3.21 4.12 11.67
CA TRP A 26 -3.42 4.33 13.10
C TRP A 26 -4.22 5.59 13.37
N LEU A 27 -4.12 6.61 12.52
CA LEU A 27 -4.91 7.85 12.65
C LEU A 27 -6.41 7.58 12.61
N PHE A 28 -6.88 6.65 11.77
CA PHE A 28 -8.29 6.26 11.73
C PHE A 28 -8.70 5.54 13.02
N ALA A 29 -7.85 4.63 13.52
CA ALA A 29 -8.10 3.89 14.75
C ALA A 29 -8.16 4.82 15.97
N VAL A 30 -7.23 5.77 16.04
CA VAL A 30 -7.18 6.79 17.08
C VAL A 30 -8.38 7.73 16.97
N ALA A 31 -8.77 8.17 15.78
CA ALA A 31 -9.96 9.01 15.59
C ALA A 31 -11.23 8.32 16.10
N ILE A 32 -11.42 7.03 15.78
CA ILE A 32 -12.56 6.23 16.30
C ILE A 32 -12.48 6.10 17.82
N GLY A 33 -11.28 5.86 18.36
CA GLY A 33 -11.05 5.76 19.80
C GLY A 33 -11.32 7.04 20.56
N LEU A 34 -10.92 8.19 20.01
CA LEU A 34 -11.20 9.52 20.55
C LEU A 34 -12.70 9.83 20.49
N HIS A 35 -13.37 9.49 19.38
CA HIS A 35 -14.82 9.68 19.26
C HIS A 35 -15.60 8.87 20.31
N ARG A 36 -15.11 7.68 20.67
CA ARG A 36 -15.74 6.78 21.65
C ARG A 36 -15.11 6.83 23.05
N GLN A 37 -14.11 7.68 23.27
CA GLN A 37 -13.32 7.78 24.51
C GLN A 37 -12.88 6.41 25.06
N SER A 38 -12.45 5.49 24.18
CA SER A 38 -12.22 4.09 24.54
C SER A 38 -10.99 3.50 23.85
N ARG A 39 -10.09 2.93 24.65
CA ARG A 39 -8.91 2.19 24.16
C ARG A 39 -9.32 0.89 23.45
N THR A 40 -10.36 0.22 23.91
CA THR A 40 -10.91 -0.98 23.26
C THR A 40 -11.43 -0.64 21.87
N ALA A 41 -11.99 0.56 21.67
CA ALA A 41 -12.41 1.01 20.34
C ALA A 41 -11.21 1.24 19.40
N VAL A 42 -10.09 1.78 19.89
CA VAL A 42 -8.84 1.88 19.10
C VAL A 42 -8.38 0.50 18.64
N LEU A 43 -8.20 -0.44 19.58
CA LEU A 43 -7.70 -1.78 19.26
C LEU A 43 -8.68 -2.56 18.36
N GLY A 44 -9.97 -2.47 18.65
CA GLY A 44 -11.01 -3.14 17.86
C GLY A 44 -11.11 -2.61 16.43
N SER A 45 -10.81 -1.33 16.20
CA SER A 45 -10.82 -0.74 14.85
C SER A 45 -9.67 -1.19 13.96
N LEU A 46 -8.59 -1.73 14.53
CA LEU A 46 -7.46 -2.27 13.74
C LEU A 46 -7.90 -3.45 12.87
N VAL A 47 -8.84 -4.28 13.35
CA VAL A 47 -9.35 -5.44 12.61
C VAL A 47 -10.03 -5.03 11.30
N PRO A 48 -11.08 -4.19 11.28
CA PRO A 48 -11.72 -3.78 10.03
C PRO A 48 -10.78 -2.96 9.12
N ILE A 49 -9.85 -2.17 9.68
CA ILE A 49 -8.85 -1.45 8.87
C ILE A 49 -7.92 -2.43 8.16
N ALA A 50 -7.37 -3.41 8.88
CA ALA A 50 -6.49 -4.42 8.32
C ALA A 50 -7.22 -5.27 7.26
N LEU A 51 -8.47 -5.64 7.51
CA LEU A 51 -9.29 -6.37 6.54
C LEU A 51 -9.55 -5.55 5.27
N GLY A 52 -10.00 -4.31 5.41
CA GLY A 52 -10.23 -3.42 4.25
C GLY A 52 -8.96 -3.21 3.44
N HIS A 53 -7.82 -3.03 4.12
CA HIS A 53 -6.52 -2.91 3.48
C HIS A 53 -6.10 -4.19 2.73
N ALA A 54 -6.21 -5.36 3.37
CA ALA A 54 -5.89 -6.64 2.75
C ALA A 54 -6.78 -6.92 1.53
N LEU A 55 -8.07 -6.60 1.61
CA LEU A 55 -9.01 -6.71 0.49
C LEU A 55 -8.61 -5.78 -0.66
N ALA A 56 -8.25 -4.52 -0.36
CA ALA A 56 -7.82 -3.56 -1.37
C ALA A 56 -6.53 -4.03 -2.09
N ILE A 57 -5.55 -4.54 -1.34
CA ILE A 57 -4.32 -5.13 -1.92
C ILE A 57 -4.67 -6.35 -2.77
N GLY A 58 -5.52 -7.26 -2.27
CA GLY A 58 -5.92 -8.46 -2.99
C GLY A 58 -6.60 -8.13 -4.32
N LEU A 59 -7.53 -7.18 -4.31
CA LEU A 59 -8.20 -6.68 -5.51
C LEU A 59 -7.21 -6.03 -6.49
N ALA A 60 -6.31 -5.17 -6.00
CA ALA A 60 -5.29 -4.54 -6.85
C ALA A 60 -4.37 -5.60 -7.48
N ALA A 61 -3.95 -6.60 -6.71
CA ALA A 61 -3.13 -7.71 -7.22
C ALA A 61 -3.87 -8.51 -8.29
N VAL A 62 -5.15 -8.82 -8.10
CA VAL A 62 -5.97 -9.49 -9.13
C VAL A 62 -6.04 -8.67 -10.41
N VAL A 63 -6.27 -7.35 -10.31
CA VAL A 63 -6.30 -6.46 -11.48
C VAL A 63 -4.96 -6.44 -12.20
N VAL A 64 -3.85 -6.29 -11.47
CA VAL A 64 -2.50 -6.21 -12.06
C VAL A 64 -2.11 -7.54 -12.72
N VAL A 65 -2.38 -8.67 -12.06
CA VAL A 65 -2.07 -10.00 -12.60
C VAL A 65 -2.90 -10.28 -13.85
N THR A 66 -4.20 -9.97 -13.83
CA THR A 66 -5.08 -10.19 -14.99
C THR A 66 -4.74 -9.27 -16.15
N ALA A 67 -4.43 -8.00 -15.90
CA ALA A 67 -3.94 -7.07 -16.91
C ALA A 67 -2.62 -7.54 -17.54
N GLY A 68 -1.74 -8.18 -16.76
CA GLY A 68 -0.47 -8.72 -17.27
C GLY A 68 -0.62 -9.82 -18.33
N PHE A 69 -1.80 -10.43 -18.50
CA PHE A 69 -2.04 -11.38 -19.59
C PHE A 69 -2.29 -10.72 -20.95
N VAL A 70 -2.63 -9.42 -20.96
CA VAL A 70 -3.00 -8.70 -22.19
C VAL A 70 -2.14 -7.46 -22.43
N ILE A 71 -1.52 -6.89 -21.39
CA ILE A 71 -0.65 -5.71 -21.48
C ILE A 71 0.80 -6.13 -21.35
N ASP A 72 1.65 -5.65 -22.27
CA ASP A 72 3.10 -5.84 -22.20
C ASP A 72 3.66 -5.17 -20.93
N PRO A 73 4.32 -5.93 -20.03
CA PRO A 73 4.96 -5.38 -18.84
C PRO A 73 6.00 -4.28 -19.13
N ALA A 74 6.63 -4.29 -20.31
CA ALA A 74 7.58 -3.26 -20.73
C ALA A 74 6.88 -1.91 -20.91
N LEU A 75 5.68 -1.90 -21.51
CA LEU A 75 4.87 -0.70 -21.68
C LEU A 75 4.45 -0.11 -20.34
N VAL A 76 3.99 -0.95 -19.40
CA VAL A 76 3.62 -0.52 -18.04
C VAL A 76 4.82 0.11 -17.32
N ARG A 77 5.99 -0.52 -17.42
CA ARG A 77 7.23 -0.02 -16.80
C ARG A 77 7.65 1.33 -17.39
N ALA A 78 7.64 1.45 -18.71
CA ALA A 78 8.00 2.69 -19.40
C ALA A 78 7.01 3.81 -19.08
N ALA A 79 5.70 3.55 -19.16
CA ALA A 79 4.67 4.54 -18.88
C ALA A 79 4.73 5.04 -17.42
N THR A 80 4.90 4.13 -16.45
CA THR A 80 5.06 4.48 -15.05
C THR A 80 6.32 5.33 -14.83
N GLY A 81 7.46 4.92 -15.42
CA GLY A 81 8.72 5.65 -15.31
C GLY A 81 8.63 7.07 -15.88
N ILE A 82 8.07 7.21 -17.08
CA ILE A 82 7.84 8.52 -17.72
C ILE A 82 6.90 9.38 -16.87
N GLY A 83 5.81 8.80 -16.36
CA GLY A 83 4.87 9.50 -15.49
C GLY A 83 5.50 10.03 -14.21
N LEU A 84 6.33 9.21 -13.53
CA LEU A 84 7.04 9.61 -12.32
C LEU A 84 8.07 10.73 -12.58
N ILE A 85 8.82 10.64 -13.68
CA ILE A 85 9.76 11.71 -14.09
C ILE A 85 9.00 12.98 -14.41
N GLY A 86 7.90 12.89 -15.17
CA GLY A 86 7.04 14.03 -15.48
C GLY A 86 6.47 14.69 -14.23
N TRP A 87 6.00 13.90 -13.26
CA TRP A 87 5.52 14.40 -11.97
C TRP A 87 6.62 15.11 -11.19
N ALA A 88 7.83 14.53 -11.13
CA ALA A 88 8.97 15.15 -10.47
C ALA A 88 9.32 16.51 -11.10
N LEU A 89 9.38 16.58 -12.44
CA LEU A 89 9.63 17.84 -13.17
C LEU A 89 8.52 18.88 -12.95
N TYR A 90 7.26 18.44 -12.89
CA TYR A 90 6.13 19.29 -12.55
C TYR A 90 6.26 19.86 -11.12
N GLY A 91 6.58 18.99 -10.15
CA GLY A 91 6.81 19.39 -8.76
C GLY A 91 7.95 20.39 -8.60
N LEU A 92 9.06 20.24 -9.34
CA LEU A 92 10.16 21.21 -9.34
C LEU A 92 9.76 22.57 -9.92
N ARG A 93 8.80 22.59 -10.84
CA ARG A 93 8.37 23.81 -11.54
C ARG A 93 7.26 24.56 -10.81
N PHE A 94 6.38 23.85 -10.09
CA PHE A 94 5.14 24.42 -9.53
C PHE A 94 4.92 24.11 -8.04
N GLY A 95 5.72 23.25 -7.43
CA GLY A 95 5.67 22.95 -6.00
C GLY A 95 6.49 23.94 -5.19
N SER A 96 5.96 25.15 -5.01
CA SER A 96 6.46 26.17 -4.07
C SER A 96 5.63 26.17 -2.79
#